data_AF-A0A6A9JT73-F1
#
_entry.id   AF-A0A6A9JT73-F1
#
_cell.length_a   1.000
_cell.length_b   1.000
_cell.length_c   1.000
_cell.angle_alpha   90.00
_cell.angle_beta   90.00
_cell.angle_gamma   90.00
#
_symmetry.space_group_name_H-M   'P 1'
#
loop_
_entity.id
_entity.type
_entity.pdbx_description
1 polymer ?
#
loop_
_entity_poly.entity_id
_entity_poly.type
_entity_poly.pdbx_seq_one_letter_code
_entity_poly.pdbx_strand_id
1 'polypeptide(L)'
;MARPSPPMPLLAAALLVAGAIPLGFIWILTSAKFEIGGASPGESTVGKVENIDQRAMEQFCTGVRATPAGTWLVGRREVGRDEQALPEGVIDLDLVAAAQPREEESEPHLFNFLNGMLLSGGDPETTYVSRLGADGVFHEVARLGETACLEVTPDGSSVFLLTGLRRPGKDNGQREQTVVLRSDDQGKSWRRLEEGFMAEANRLGWALAPRFHGKDEVWVWGDFEYGGADGGREAGQPSGLFYSPDRGASVESIATSAPLLVDLAYARELAPNGVSWGDYNGKHGQIKAHVAQLDAERAAIWVSQTFRYGPPEGRYLTNSVLVTTQAELRREGGRWQMGPIRRTDGMAVERLEQNTDGRVIAVLDHPDESRSLIAELDRDALEWKITGKLPSPFWPLPSSSGLREFYMGRNVLLANTMSHYEVPLWLYPDEEPASVSANAVYYSDDWGSSWRRLDIAGYLGVLGFDETHDRVFWARGNWYDSRDLGVQAYDLD
;
A
#
# COMPACT_ATOMS: atom_id res chain seq x y z
N MET A 1 48.24 20.65 -49.29
CA MET A 1 47.90 20.87 -47.87
C MET A 1 47.41 19.54 -47.30
N ALA A 2 48.22 18.87 -46.48
CA ALA A 2 47.83 17.62 -45.82
C ALA A 2 47.16 17.96 -44.48
N ARG A 3 45.96 17.43 -44.23
CA ARG A 3 45.29 17.57 -42.93
C ARG A 3 46.07 16.76 -41.88
N PRO A 4 46.36 17.32 -40.68
CA PRO A 4 47.03 16.56 -39.64
C PRO A 4 46.11 15.46 -39.12
N SER A 5 46.65 14.25 -39.02
CA SER A 5 46.01 13.11 -38.36
C SER A 5 45.77 13.43 -36.88
N PRO A 6 44.60 13.11 -36.30
CA PRO A 6 44.38 13.30 -34.87
C PRO A 6 45.41 12.49 -34.06
N PRO A 7 45.90 13.00 -32.91
CA PRO A 7 46.86 12.28 -32.08
C PRO A 7 46.29 10.91 -31.65
N MET A 8 47.05 9.83 -31.83
CA MET A 8 46.69 8.47 -31.36
C MET A 8 46.07 8.40 -29.94
N PRO A 9 46.50 9.17 -28.91
CA PRO A 9 45.86 9.12 -27.59
C PRO A 9 44.41 9.61 -27.59
N LEU A 10 44.03 10.54 -28.48
CA LEU A 10 42.64 10.99 -28.62
C LEU A 10 41.76 9.92 -29.29
N LEU A 11 42.32 9.13 -30.21
CA LEU A 11 41.62 8.02 -30.85
C LEU A 11 41.44 6.83 -29.90
N ALA A 12 42.44 6.52 -29.09
CA ALA A 12 42.35 5.48 -28.06
C ALA A 12 41.39 5.89 -26.93
N ALA A 13 41.43 7.14 -26.47
CA ALA A 13 40.46 7.67 -25.52
C ALA A 13 39.03 7.69 -26.10
N ALA A 14 38.86 8.08 -27.38
CA ALA A 14 37.57 8.04 -28.05
C ALA A 14 37.04 6.61 -28.23
N LEU A 15 37.90 5.62 -28.51
CA LEU A 15 37.53 4.21 -28.59
C LEU A 15 37.19 3.60 -27.22
N LEU A 16 37.93 3.99 -26.16
CA LEU A 16 37.63 3.59 -24.78
C LEU A 16 36.29 4.18 -24.31
N VAL A 17 36.03 5.45 -24.62
CA VAL A 17 34.75 6.12 -24.35
C VAL A 17 33.62 5.49 -25.19
N ALA A 18 33.87 5.20 -26.48
CA ALA A 18 32.90 4.58 -27.36
C ALA A 18 32.58 3.12 -26.99
N GLY A 19 33.50 2.38 -26.38
CA GLY A 19 33.25 1.04 -25.83
C GLY A 19 32.66 1.04 -24.42
N ALA A 20 32.99 2.03 -23.58
CA ALA A 20 32.47 2.14 -22.21
C ALA A 20 31.01 2.57 -22.15
N ILE A 21 30.54 3.40 -23.08
CA ILE A 21 29.14 3.87 -23.10
C ILE A 21 28.13 2.72 -23.32
N PRO A 22 28.29 1.83 -24.33
CA PRO A 22 27.41 0.68 -24.50
C PRO A 22 27.44 -0.29 -23.32
N LEU A 23 28.64 -0.54 -22.76
CA LEU A 23 28.79 -1.44 -21.62
C LEU A 23 28.14 -0.88 -20.35
N GLY A 24 28.29 0.44 -20.09
CA GLY A 24 27.63 1.11 -18.97
C GLY A 24 26.11 1.10 -19.11
N PHE A 25 25.60 1.35 -20.32
CA PHE A 25 24.18 1.28 -20.63
C PHE A 25 23.61 -0.13 -20.41
N ILE A 26 24.26 -1.17 -20.97
CA ILE A 26 23.86 -2.57 -20.80
C ILE A 26 23.93 -2.97 -19.32
N TRP A 27 24.96 -2.51 -18.60
CA TRP A 27 25.10 -2.77 -17.17
C TRP A 27 23.94 -2.17 -16.38
N ILE A 28 23.56 -0.90 -16.62
CA ILE A 28 22.42 -0.26 -15.94
C ILE A 28 21.13 -1.07 -16.18
N LEU A 29 20.84 -1.43 -17.43
CA LEU A 29 19.63 -2.20 -17.76
C LEU A 29 19.65 -3.59 -17.12
N THR A 30 20.80 -4.27 -17.14
CA THR A 30 20.97 -5.61 -16.56
C THR A 30 20.87 -5.55 -15.05
N SER A 31 21.56 -4.62 -14.39
CA SER A 31 21.51 -4.47 -12.93
C SER A 31 20.12 -4.07 -12.44
N ALA A 32 19.41 -3.23 -13.19
CA ALA A 32 18.04 -2.89 -12.89
C ALA A 32 17.12 -4.11 -13.06
N LYS A 33 17.18 -4.78 -14.22
CA LYS A 33 16.26 -5.88 -14.55
C LYS A 33 16.43 -7.11 -13.67
N PHE A 34 17.67 -7.45 -13.33
CA PHE A 34 18.00 -8.59 -12.46
C PHE A 34 18.15 -8.17 -10.99
N GLU A 35 17.82 -6.93 -10.67
CA GLU A 35 17.85 -6.39 -9.32
C GLU A 35 19.21 -6.65 -8.62
N ILE A 36 20.31 -6.48 -9.36
CA ILE A 36 21.67 -6.74 -8.87
C ILE A 36 22.18 -5.54 -8.07
N GLY A 37 22.68 -5.80 -6.85
CA GLY A 37 23.40 -4.86 -6.01
C GLY A 37 22.51 -4.05 -5.08
N GLY A 38 23.13 -3.42 -4.08
CA GLY A 38 22.48 -2.72 -2.99
C GLY A 38 23.33 -2.82 -1.72
N ALA A 39 22.92 -2.15 -0.66
CA ALA A 39 23.49 -2.29 0.67
C ALA A 39 22.67 -3.27 1.51
N SER A 40 23.33 -3.93 2.46
CA SER A 40 22.73 -4.82 3.46
C SER A 40 23.06 -4.29 4.87
N PRO A 41 22.58 -3.08 5.24
CA PRO A 41 22.94 -2.45 6.50
C PRO A 41 22.35 -3.23 7.67
N GLY A 42 23.16 -3.46 8.70
CA GLY A 42 22.72 -4.15 9.92
C GLY A 42 22.04 -5.50 9.68
N GLU A 43 22.46 -6.26 8.65
CA GLU A 43 21.80 -7.52 8.30
C GLU A 43 21.72 -8.48 9.48
N SER A 44 20.51 -8.94 9.77
CA SER A 44 20.23 -9.90 10.83
C SER A 44 19.10 -10.84 10.45
N THR A 45 19.10 -12.04 11.04
CA THR A 45 17.99 -12.97 10.94
C THR A 45 17.01 -12.71 12.07
N VAL A 46 15.76 -12.39 11.72
CA VAL A 46 14.68 -12.16 12.67
C VAL A 46 14.14 -13.48 13.19
N GLY A 47 13.97 -14.45 12.29
CA GLY A 47 13.50 -15.77 12.61
C GLY A 47 13.32 -16.63 11.38
N LYS A 48 12.64 -17.76 11.55
CA LYS A 48 12.26 -18.66 10.45
C LYS A 48 10.81 -19.10 10.58
N VAL A 49 10.17 -19.37 9.45
CA VAL A 49 8.84 -20.01 9.41
C VAL A 49 8.95 -21.53 9.53
N GLU A 50 7.90 -22.17 10.00
CA GLU A 50 7.78 -23.63 10.08
C GLU A 50 7.41 -24.23 8.72
N ASN A 51 6.58 -23.51 7.97
CA ASN A 51 6.17 -23.82 6.61
C ASN A 51 6.36 -22.59 5.72
N ILE A 52 6.86 -22.79 4.50
CA ILE A 52 7.03 -21.73 3.50
C ILE A 52 5.74 -20.95 3.23
N ASP A 53 4.58 -21.62 3.32
CA ASP A 53 3.26 -21.00 3.12
C ASP A 53 2.95 -19.89 4.15
N GLN A 54 3.55 -19.94 5.35
CA GLN A 54 3.39 -18.89 6.38
C GLN A 54 3.98 -17.54 5.94
N ARG A 55 4.91 -17.54 4.98
CA ARG A 55 5.45 -16.32 4.36
C ARG A 55 4.96 -16.13 2.92
N ALA A 56 3.84 -16.75 2.55
CA ALA A 56 3.24 -16.54 1.24
C ALA A 56 2.75 -15.09 1.11
N MET A 57 3.57 -14.27 0.43
CA MET A 57 3.24 -12.89 0.12
C MET A 57 2.37 -12.86 -1.13
N GLU A 58 1.11 -12.48 -0.92
CA GLU A 58 0.16 -12.16 -1.97
C GLU A 58 -0.19 -10.67 -1.89
N GLN A 59 -0.82 -10.14 -2.94
CA GLN A 59 -1.10 -8.71 -3.02
C GLN A 59 -2.06 -8.30 -1.88
N PHE A 60 -1.60 -7.43 -0.97
CA PHE A 60 -2.30 -6.92 0.22
C PHE A 60 -2.39 -7.89 1.41
N CYS A 61 -2.54 -7.34 2.61
CA CYS A 61 -2.88 -8.06 3.86
C CYS A 61 -1.89 -9.12 4.35
N THR A 62 -0.71 -9.18 3.74
CA THR A 62 0.38 -10.07 4.12
C THR A 62 1.56 -9.28 4.68
N GLY A 63 2.46 -9.98 5.36
CA GLY A 63 3.73 -9.42 5.82
C GLY A 63 3.92 -9.43 7.34
N VAL A 64 5.00 -8.78 7.76
CA VAL A 64 5.43 -8.66 9.15
C VAL A 64 4.87 -7.39 9.77
N ARG A 65 4.39 -7.50 11.01
CA ARG A 65 4.00 -6.37 11.87
C ARG A 65 4.71 -6.50 13.21
N ALA A 66 5.61 -5.57 13.51
CA ALA A 66 6.30 -5.50 14.78
C ALA A 66 5.62 -4.49 15.71
N THR A 67 5.45 -4.88 16.97
CA THR A 67 4.93 -4.01 18.04
C THR A 67 5.74 -4.24 19.32
N PRO A 68 5.63 -3.34 20.32
CA PRO A 68 6.25 -3.58 21.62
C PRO A 68 5.84 -4.89 22.30
N ALA A 69 4.67 -5.44 21.97
CA ALA A 69 4.14 -6.68 22.55
C ALA A 69 4.56 -7.96 21.80
N GLY A 70 5.06 -7.83 20.57
CA GLY A 70 5.54 -8.95 19.76
C GLY A 70 5.53 -8.67 18.26
N THR A 71 6.10 -9.62 17.52
CA THR A 71 6.21 -9.60 16.06
C THR A 71 5.30 -10.66 15.45
N TRP A 72 4.46 -10.23 14.52
CA TRP A 72 3.48 -11.03 13.80
C TRP A 72 3.90 -11.18 12.35
N LEU A 73 3.55 -12.32 11.75
CA LEU A 73 3.68 -12.58 10.32
C LEU A 73 2.34 -13.11 9.80
N VAL A 74 1.84 -12.49 8.75
CA VAL A 74 0.66 -12.96 8.02
C VAL A 74 1.07 -13.41 6.63
N GLY A 75 0.78 -14.67 6.31
CA GLY A 75 0.89 -15.20 4.95
C GLY A 75 -0.49 -15.48 4.40
N ARG A 76 -0.67 -15.35 3.07
CA ARG A 76 -1.90 -15.72 2.38
C ARG A 76 -1.56 -16.59 1.18
N ARG A 77 -2.35 -17.62 0.93
CA ARG A 77 -2.29 -18.43 -0.29
C ARG A 77 -3.59 -18.28 -1.06
N GLU A 78 -3.51 -17.82 -2.31
CA GLU A 78 -4.68 -17.67 -3.21
C GLU A 78 -5.02 -18.97 -3.96
N VAL A 79 -4.06 -19.90 -4.07
CA VAL A 79 -4.25 -21.14 -4.82
C VAL A 79 -4.69 -22.28 -3.90
N GLY A 80 -6.00 -22.46 -3.77
CA GLY A 80 -6.59 -23.61 -3.08
C GLY A 80 -6.64 -23.44 -1.56
N ARG A 81 -7.76 -23.81 -0.94
CA ARG A 81 -7.83 -23.92 0.52
C ARG A 81 -6.75 -24.89 0.99
N ASP A 82 -6.05 -24.55 2.06
CA ASP A 82 -5.13 -25.51 2.67
C ASP A 82 -5.94 -26.63 3.34
N GLU A 83 -5.94 -27.80 2.70
CA GLU A 83 -6.62 -29.00 3.20
C GLU A 83 -5.77 -29.75 4.25
N GLN A 84 -4.56 -29.27 4.56
CA GLN A 84 -3.76 -29.83 5.64
C GLN A 84 -4.48 -29.65 6.98
N ALA A 85 -4.40 -30.69 7.82
CA ALA A 85 -4.93 -30.61 9.18
C ALA A 85 -4.25 -29.47 9.95
N LEU A 86 -5.04 -28.71 10.71
CA LEU A 86 -4.54 -27.69 11.60
C LEU A 86 -3.50 -28.29 12.57
N PRO A 87 -2.31 -27.68 12.71
CA PRO A 87 -1.34 -28.12 13.71
C PRO A 87 -1.91 -28.05 15.13
N GLU A 88 -1.37 -28.88 16.03
CA GLU A 88 -1.79 -28.89 17.44
C GLU A 88 -1.58 -27.51 18.08
N GLY A 89 -2.62 -26.97 18.73
CA GLY A 89 -2.56 -25.67 19.39
C GLY A 89 -2.89 -24.46 18.50
N VAL A 90 -3.04 -24.65 17.18
CA VAL A 90 -3.48 -23.59 16.26
C VAL A 90 -4.99 -23.37 16.38
N ILE A 91 -5.40 -22.11 16.46
CA ILE A 91 -6.82 -21.74 16.53
C ILE A 91 -7.42 -21.70 15.13
N ASP A 92 -8.50 -22.46 14.92
CA ASP A 92 -9.33 -22.37 13.73
C ASP A 92 -10.26 -21.14 13.83
N LEU A 93 -9.94 -20.11 13.05
CA LEU A 93 -10.70 -18.85 13.04
C LEU A 93 -12.03 -18.98 12.30
N ASP A 94 -12.20 -19.96 11.40
CA ASP A 94 -13.48 -20.23 10.75
C ASP A 94 -14.51 -20.65 11.81
N LEU A 95 -14.10 -21.45 12.79
CA LEU A 95 -14.94 -21.86 13.92
C LEU A 95 -15.26 -20.70 14.88
N VAL A 96 -14.26 -19.85 15.19
CA VAL A 96 -14.46 -18.66 16.03
C VAL A 96 -15.47 -17.71 15.38
N ALA A 97 -15.40 -17.56 14.05
CA ALA A 97 -16.29 -16.69 13.32
C ALA A 97 -17.72 -17.23 13.17
N ALA A 98 -17.87 -18.56 13.01
CA ALA A 98 -19.14 -19.23 12.78
C ALA A 98 -20.14 -19.10 13.94
N ALA A 99 -19.65 -18.92 15.17
CA ALA A 99 -20.42 -18.79 16.42
C ALA A 99 -21.41 -19.95 16.75
N GLN A 100 -21.67 -20.91 15.85
CA GLN A 100 -22.28 -22.23 16.08
C GLN A 100 -21.79 -23.23 15.01
N PRO A 101 -21.78 -24.56 15.29
CA PRO A 101 -21.34 -25.55 14.31
C PRO A 101 -22.22 -25.50 13.07
N ARG A 102 -21.60 -25.51 11.88
CA ARG A 102 -22.33 -25.76 10.63
C ARG A 102 -23.04 -27.12 10.76
N GLU A 103 -24.37 -27.15 10.62
CA GLU A 103 -25.01 -28.39 10.19
C GLU A 103 -24.37 -28.79 8.86
N GLU A 104 -24.01 -30.06 8.73
CA GLU A 104 -23.39 -30.62 7.54
C GLU A 104 -24.21 -30.20 6.30
N GLU A 105 -23.70 -29.23 5.54
CA GLU A 105 -24.25 -28.92 4.24
C GLU A 105 -24.04 -30.16 3.36
N SER A 106 -25.16 -30.82 3.07
CA SER A 106 -25.23 -31.93 2.15
C SER A 106 -24.75 -31.51 0.75
N GLU A 107 -24.24 -32.52 0.03
CA GLU A 107 -23.42 -32.47 -1.17
C GLU A 107 -23.54 -31.22 -2.09
N PRO A 108 -22.40 -30.75 -2.64
CA PRO A 108 -22.36 -29.53 -3.44
C PRO A 108 -23.16 -29.70 -4.74
N HIS A 109 -24.35 -29.10 -4.78
CA HIS A 109 -25.10 -28.96 -6.01
C HIS A 109 -24.38 -27.98 -6.95
N LEU A 110 -24.14 -28.41 -8.20
CA LEU A 110 -23.48 -27.67 -9.30
C LEU A 110 -24.02 -26.24 -9.50
N PHE A 111 -25.26 -25.98 -9.08
CA PHE A 111 -25.90 -24.66 -9.13
C PHE A 111 -25.43 -23.68 -8.03
N ASN A 112 -24.98 -24.15 -6.87
CA ASN A 112 -24.39 -23.31 -5.82
C ASN A 112 -22.96 -22.88 -6.17
N PHE A 113 -22.22 -23.72 -6.91
CA PHE A 113 -20.90 -23.39 -7.44
C PHE A 113 -20.95 -22.24 -8.45
N LEU A 114 -21.94 -22.25 -9.36
CA LEU A 114 -22.12 -21.20 -10.37
C LEU A 114 -22.60 -19.86 -9.78
N ASN A 115 -23.48 -19.88 -8.77
CA ASN A 115 -23.90 -18.65 -8.09
C ASN A 115 -22.83 -18.09 -7.13
N GLY A 116 -21.99 -18.95 -6.56
CA GLY A 116 -20.83 -18.54 -5.76
C GLY A 116 -19.80 -17.77 -6.58
N MET A 117 -19.55 -18.22 -7.82
CA MET A 117 -18.60 -17.61 -8.76
C MET A 117 -19.03 -16.21 -9.24
N LEU A 118 -20.33 -15.95 -9.34
CA LEU A 118 -20.90 -14.69 -9.87
C LEU A 118 -21.07 -13.58 -8.82
N LEU A 119 -21.07 -13.90 -7.53
CA LEU A 119 -21.31 -12.95 -6.44
C LEU A 119 -20.25 -13.00 -5.31
N SER A 120 -19.23 -13.88 -5.44
CA SER A 120 -18.18 -14.15 -4.44
C SER A 120 -16.92 -14.76 -5.08
N GLY A 121 -16.56 -14.32 -6.28
CA GLY A 121 -15.51 -14.94 -7.09
C GLY A 121 -14.09 -14.61 -6.65
N GLY A 122 -13.62 -15.22 -5.56
CA GLY A 122 -12.20 -15.48 -5.31
C GLY A 122 -11.93 -16.98 -5.37
N ASP A 123 -10.76 -17.37 -5.85
CA ASP A 123 -10.26 -18.73 -5.63
C ASP A 123 -10.19 -19.01 -4.11
N PRO A 124 -10.38 -20.25 -3.64
CA PRO A 124 -10.35 -20.52 -2.21
C PRO A 124 -9.00 -20.14 -1.59
N GLU A 125 -9.03 -19.22 -0.63
CA GLU A 125 -7.83 -18.66 0.00
C GLU A 125 -7.55 -19.28 1.38
N THR A 126 -6.33 -19.13 1.86
CA THR A 126 -5.97 -19.45 3.26
C THR A 126 -5.02 -18.39 3.81
N THR A 127 -5.39 -17.82 4.96
CA THR A 127 -4.55 -16.90 5.72
C THR A 127 -3.94 -17.61 6.92
N TYR A 128 -2.61 -17.54 7.02
CA TYR A 128 -1.81 -18.04 8.13
C TYR A 128 -1.43 -16.87 9.03
N VAL A 129 -1.76 -16.94 10.32
CA VAL A 129 -1.38 -15.94 11.31
C VAL A 129 -0.34 -16.55 12.23
N SER A 130 0.88 -16.04 12.14
CA SER A 130 2.05 -16.55 12.86
C SER A 130 2.61 -15.50 13.80
N ARG A 131 3.26 -15.95 14.88
CA ARG A 131 3.92 -15.08 15.86
C ARG A 131 5.33 -15.55 16.15
N LEU A 132 6.26 -14.60 16.24
CA LEU A 132 7.64 -14.89 16.59
C LEU A 132 7.76 -15.36 18.05
N GLY A 133 8.21 -16.59 18.23
CA GLY A 133 8.56 -17.20 19.51
C GLY A 133 9.94 -16.77 20.00
N ALA A 134 10.20 -16.99 21.29
CA ALA A 134 11.50 -16.72 21.92
C ALA A 134 12.63 -17.63 21.41
N ASP A 135 12.28 -18.72 20.72
CA ASP A 135 13.19 -19.66 20.06
C ASP A 135 13.59 -19.20 18.64
N GLY A 136 13.09 -18.05 18.18
CA GLY A 136 13.38 -17.49 16.86
C GLY A 136 12.56 -18.13 15.73
N VAL A 137 11.43 -18.78 16.04
CA VAL A 137 10.52 -19.38 15.07
C VAL A 137 9.21 -18.60 15.01
N PHE A 138 8.71 -18.33 13.80
CA PHE A 138 7.34 -17.88 13.61
C PHE A 138 6.42 -19.09 13.69
N HIS A 139 5.78 -19.28 14.85
CA HIS A 139 4.82 -20.35 15.03
C HIS A 139 3.46 -19.92 14.51
N GLU A 140 2.78 -20.81 13.77
CA GLU A 140 1.38 -20.61 13.46
C GLU A 140 0.57 -20.58 14.77
N VAL A 141 -0.23 -19.55 14.98
CA VAL A 141 -1.10 -19.45 16.15
C VAL A 141 -2.57 -19.46 15.77
N ALA A 142 -2.90 -19.07 14.54
CA ALA A 142 -4.25 -19.12 14.02
C ALA A 142 -4.28 -19.25 12.49
N ARG A 143 -5.37 -19.81 11.97
CA ARG A 143 -5.61 -19.99 10.53
C ARG A 143 -7.04 -19.63 10.16
N LEU A 144 -7.23 -19.01 8.99
CA LEU A 144 -8.54 -18.65 8.43
C LEU A 144 -8.64 -19.10 6.97
N GLY A 145 -9.76 -19.68 6.57
CA GLY A 145 -10.05 -20.04 5.17
C GLY A 145 -10.57 -18.89 4.31
N GLU A 146 -9.96 -17.70 4.42
CA GLU A 146 -10.36 -16.45 3.73
C GLU A 146 -9.25 -15.40 3.85
N THR A 147 -9.28 -14.30 3.09
CA THR A 147 -8.42 -13.12 3.32
C THR A 147 -8.63 -12.54 4.71
N ALA A 148 -7.52 -12.25 5.42
CA ALA A 148 -7.52 -11.40 6.59
C ALA A 148 -6.31 -10.46 6.65
N CYS A 149 -6.55 -9.19 6.95
CA CYS A 149 -5.50 -8.20 7.21
C CYS A 149 -5.35 -8.05 8.73
N LEU A 150 -4.12 -8.16 9.20
CA LEU A 150 -3.79 -7.99 10.60
C LEU A 150 -3.46 -6.53 10.88
N GLU A 151 -4.28 -5.92 11.75
CA GLU A 151 -4.08 -4.59 12.29
C GLU A 151 -3.77 -4.69 13.79
N VAL A 152 -2.83 -3.90 14.26
CA VAL A 152 -2.42 -3.90 15.67
C VAL A 152 -2.45 -2.49 16.21
N THR A 153 -2.91 -2.32 17.45
CA THR A 153 -2.76 -1.03 18.13
C THR A 153 -1.27 -0.68 18.26
N PRO A 154 -0.86 0.60 18.24
CA PRO A 154 0.56 0.96 18.29
C PRO A 154 1.30 0.46 19.53
N ASP A 155 0.60 0.30 20.66
CA ASP A 155 1.16 -0.28 21.88
C ASP A 155 1.21 -1.82 21.89
N GLY A 156 0.71 -2.45 20.84
CA GLY A 156 0.61 -3.89 20.69
C GLY A 156 -0.49 -4.55 21.53
N SER A 157 -1.27 -3.81 22.32
CA SER A 157 -2.20 -4.40 23.30
C SER A 157 -3.38 -5.15 22.70
N SER A 158 -3.83 -4.76 21.50
CA SER A 158 -4.93 -5.41 20.78
C SER A 158 -4.54 -5.71 19.34
N VAL A 159 -4.92 -6.89 18.88
CA VAL A 159 -4.78 -7.35 17.49
C VAL A 159 -6.17 -7.52 16.90
N PHE A 160 -6.35 -7.04 15.68
CA PHE A 160 -7.57 -7.18 14.89
C PHE A 160 -7.25 -7.95 13.62
N LEU A 161 -8.11 -8.90 13.27
CA LEU A 161 -8.13 -9.53 11.95
C LEU A 161 -9.37 -9.01 11.23
N LEU A 162 -9.13 -8.20 10.22
CA LEU A 162 -10.12 -7.64 9.32
C LEU A 162 -10.31 -8.60 8.15
N THR A 163 -11.43 -9.31 8.08
CA THR A 163 -11.57 -10.50 7.21
C THR A 163 -12.50 -10.29 6.02
N GLY A 164 -12.43 -11.18 5.02
CA GLY A 164 -13.44 -11.34 3.95
C GLY A 164 -14.62 -12.22 4.32
N LEU A 165 -14.60 -12.82 5.52
CA LEU A 165 -15.54 -13.86 5.89
C LEU A 165 -16.93 -13.29 6.14
N ARG A 166 -17.94 -13.91 5.54
CA ARG A 166 -19.35 -13.53 5.72
C ARG A 166 -19.82 -13.78 7.15
N ARG A 167 -20.70 -12.92 7.65
CA ARG A 167 -21.35 -13.13 8.95
C ARG A 167 -22.35 -14.29 8.89
N PRO A 168 -22.34 -15.21 9.88
CA PRO A 168 -23.33 -16.30 9.96
C PRO A 168 -24.75 -15.80 10.23
N GLY A 169 -25.75 -16.51 9.67
CA GLY A 169 -27.16 -16.38 10.08
C GLY A 169 -27.87 -15.11 9.64
N LYS A 170 -27.30 -14.31 8.74
CA LYS A 170 -27.92 -13.09 8.23
C LYS A 170 -28.06 -13.16 6.70
N ASP A 171 -29.31 -13.18 6.24
CA ASP A 171 -29.65 -13.12 4.81
C ASP A 171 -29.15 -11.81 4.18
N ASN A 172 -28.84 -11.91 2.88
CA ASN A 172 -28.25 -10.90 1.97
C ASN A 172 -28.99 -9.53 1.86
N GLY A 173 -29.97 -9.25 2.74
CA GLY A 173 -30.76 -8.02 2.76
C GLY A 173 -30.25 -6.93 3.71
N GLN A 174 -29.54 -7.28 4.79
CA GLN A 174 -28.92 -6.30 5.69
C GLN A 174 -27.42 -6.18 5.39
N ARG A 175 -27.04 -4.99 4.92
CA ARG A 175 -25.70 -4.62 4.45
C ARG A 175 -24.73 -4.45 5.63
N GLU A 176 -24.30 -5.55 6.23
CA GLU A 176 -23.39 -5.55 7.37
C GLU A 176 -21.93 -5.78 6.98
N GLN A 177 -21.01 -5.34 7.83
CA GLN A 177 -19.58 -5.58 7.62
C GLN A 177 -19.25 -7.08 7.72
N THR A 178 -18.26 -7.57 6.97
CA THR A 178 -17.68 -8.91 7.17
C THR A 178 -17.17 -9.11 8.60
N VAL A 179 -16.84 -10.35 8.95
CA VAL A 179 -16.39 -10.69 10.29
C VAL A 179 -15.10 -9.95 10.62
N VAL A 180 -15.05 -9.36 11.80
CA VAL A 180 -13.82 -8.85 12.41
C VAL A 180 -13.56 -9.65 13.68
N LEU A 181 -12.35 -10.18 13.80
CA LEU A 181 -11.89 -10.89 14.99
C LEU A 181 -10.92 -10.02 15.76
N ARG A 182 -10.98 -10.10 17.09
CA ARG A 182 -10.12 -9.35 17.99
C ARG A 182 -9.46 -10.30 18.98
N SER A 183 -8.18 -10.06 19.24
CA SER A 183 -7.45 -10.64 20.35
C SER A 183 -6.86 -9.54 21.24
N ASP A 184 -7.08 -9.66 22.54
CA ASP A 184 -6.54 -8.75 23.57
C ASP A 184 -5.44 -9.42 24.42
N ASP A 185 -5.07 -10.66 24.08
CA ASP A 185 -4.12 -11.49 24.83
C ASP A 185 -3.00 -12.05 23.94
N GLN A 186 -2.72 -11.34 22.85
CA GLN A 186 -1.67 -11.66 21.88
C GLN A 186 -1.89 -13.00 21.17
N GLY A 187 -3.11 -13.22 20.69
CA GLY A 187 -3.51 -14.36 19.86
C GLY A 187 -3.79 -15.65 20.62
N LYS A 188 -3.79 -15.64 21.95
CA LYS A 188 -4.12 -16.83 22.76
C LYS A 188 -5.61 -17.12 22.73
N SER A 189 -6.43 -16.09 22.61
CA SER A 189 -7.86 -16.20 22.35
C SER A 189 -8.32 -15.15 21.35
N TRP A 190 -9.36 -15.51 20.60
CA TRP A 190 -9.99 -14.67 19.60
C TRP A 190 -11.48 -14.59 19.87
N ARG A 191 -12.05 -13.41 19.66
CA ARG A 191 -13.49 -13.18 19.71
C ARG A 191 -13.94 -12.40 18.49
N ARG A 192 -15.14 -12.70 18.02
CA ARG A 192 -15.82 -11.91 17.00
C ARG A 192 -16.29 -10.58 17.59
N LEU A 193 -16.16 -9.50 16.84
CA LEU A 193 -16.83 -8.23 17.12
C LEU A 193 -18.24 -8.26 16.50
N GLU A 194 -19.27 -8.24 17.35
CA GLU A 194 -20.66 -8.42 16.94
C GLU A 194 -21.15 -7.36 15.95
N GLU A 195 -20.66 -6.13 16.06
CA GLU A 195 -20.97 -5.03 15.12
C GLU A 195 -19.86 -4.82 14.08
N GLY A 196 -18.67 -5.41 14.28
CA GLY A 196 -17.50 -5.19 13.44
C GLY A 196 -16.53 -4.17 14.05
N PHE A 197 -15.71 -3.55 13.19
CA PHE A 197 -14.79 -2.49 13.54
C PHE A 197 -15.07 -1.29 12.64
N MET A 198 -15.60 -0.21 13.22
CA MET A 198 -16.02 1.00 12.47
C MET A 198 -16.84 0.64 11.22
N ALA A 199 -17.88 -0.19 11.40
CA ALA A 199 -18.60 -0.87 10.32
C ALA A 199 -19.33 0.07 9.36
N GLU A 200 -19.59 1.30 9.77
CA GLU A 200 -20.14 2.36 8.93
C GLU A 200 -19.18 2.81 7.82
N ALA A 201 -17.86 2.62 8.01
CA ALA A 201 -16.86 3.06 7.04
C ALA A 201 -16.74 2.11 5.85
N ASN A 202 -16.66 0.80 6.10
CA ASN A 202 -16.59 -0.19 5.04
C ASN A 202 -17.27 -1.48 5.46
N ARG A 203 -18.03 -2.07 4.52
CA ARG A 203 -18.64 -3.38 4.70
C ARG A 203 -17.65 -4.51 4.52
N LEU A 204 -16.57 -4.28 3.78
CA LEU A 204 -15.51 -5.24 3.62
C LEU A 204 -14.43 -4.92 4.65
N GLY A 205 -14.38 -5.70 5.72
CA GLY A 205 -13.46 -5.52 6.84
C GLY A 205 -12.03 -5.42 6.36
N TRP A 206 -11.57 -6.38 5.55
CA TRP A 206 -10.20 -6.41 5.03
C TRP A 206 -9.83 -5.19 4.15
N ALA A 207 -10.82 -4.47 3.60
CA ALA A 207 -10.60 -3.26 2.83
C ALA A 207 -10.56 -1.98 3.69
N LEU A 208 -10.74 -2.09 5.01
CA LEU A 208 -10.47 -0.97 5.91
C LEU A 208 -8.96 -0.72 5.99
N ALA A 209 -8.57 0.54 6.04
CA ALA A 209 -7.21 0.98 6.31
C ALA A 209 -7.18 1.89 7.55
N PRO A 210 -7.24 1.34 8.77
CA PRO A 210 -7.20 2.13 9.99
C PRO A 210 -5.88 2.90 10.12
N ARG A 211 -5.98 4.17 10.53
CA ARG A 211 -4.82 5.01 10.85
C ARG A 211 -4.87 5.40 12.32
N PHE A 212 -4.04 4.76 13.12
CA PHE A 212 -3.94 5.02 14.54
C PHE A 212 -3.15 6.30 14.83
N HIS A 213 -3.62 7.07 15.82
CA HIS A 213 -2.88 8.15 16.43
C HIS A 213 -2.77 7.87 17.93
N GLY A 214 -1.55 7.64 18.42
CA GLY A 214 -1.36 7.12 19.78
C GLY A 214 -2.00 5.75 19.97
N LYS A 215 -2.43 5.45 21.19
CA LYS A 215 -2.90 4.10 21.57
C LYS A 215 -4.34 3.82 21.15
N ASP A 216 -5.21 4.82 21.28
CA ASP A 216 -6.66 4.60 21.23
C ASP A 216 -7.36 5.32 20.08
N GLU A 217 -6.83 6.45 19.61
CA GLU A 217 -7.45 7.23 18.54
C GLU A 217 -7.21 6.56 17.19
N VAL A 218 -8.27 6.42 16.39
CA VAL A 218 -8.20 5.79 15.07
C VAL A 218 -9.08 6.53 14.08
N TRP A 219 -8.52 6.73 12.88
CA TRP A 219 -9.21 7.30 11.74
C TRP A 219 -9.40 6.24 10.67
N VAL A 220 -10.54 6.29 9.98
CA VAL A 220 -10.85 5.41 8.86
C VAL A 220 -11.59 6.21 7.79
N TRP A 221 -11.09 6.13 6.56
CA TRP A 221 -11.86 6.53 5.39
C TRP A 221 -12.77 5.39 4.97
N GLY A 222 -14.02 5.72 4.68
CA GLY A 222 -14.89 4.81 3.96
C GLY A 222 -14.43 4.61 2.53
N ASP A 223 -14.74 3.44 1.99
CA ASP A 223 -14.36 3.09 0.63
C ASP A 223 -15.25 3.81 -0.38
N PHE A 224 -14.63 4.59 -1.26
CA PHE A 224 -15.32 5.36 -2.30
C PHE A 224 -15.78 4.50 -3.48
N GLU A 225 -15.14 3.36 -3.71
CA GLU A 225 -15.44 2.46 -4.83
C GLU A 225 -16.55 1.46 -4.45
N TYR A 226 -16.47 0.85 -3.26
CA TYR A 226 -17.41 -0.19 -2.81
C TYR A 226 -18.19 0.16 -1.54
N GLY A 227 -17.71 1.12 -0.75
CA GLY A 227 -18.23 1.47 0.59
C GLY A 227 -19.35 2.51 0.61
N GLY A 228 -19.67 3.12 -0.52
CA GLY A 228 -20.75 4.11 -0.64
C GLY A 228 -20.40 5.50 -0.09
N ALA A 229 -19.12 5.77 0.24
CA ALA A 229 -18.65 7.12 0.50
C ALA A 229 -18.70 7.93 -0.81
N ASP A 230 -19.33 9.11 -0.79
CA ASP A 230 -19.40 10.01 -1.95
C ASP A 230 -18.78 11.39 -1.70
N GLY A 231 -18.02 11.51 -0.60
CA GLY A 231 -17.36 12.75 -0.20
C GLY A 231 -18.31 13.82 0.33
N GLY A 232 -19.60 13.50 0.50
CA GLY A 232 -20.66 14.44 0.80
C GLY A 232 -20.96 15.35 -0.39
N ARG A 233 -22.24 15.49 -0.74
CA ARG A 233 -22.66 16.32 -1.90
C ARG A 233 -22.95 17.76 -1.51
N GLU A 234 -23.15 18.01 -0.22
CA GLU A 234 -23.47 19.32 0.35
C GLU A 234 -22.87 19.43 1.76
N ALA A 235 -22.70 20.68 2.22
CA ALA A 235 -22.22 20.95 3.56
C ALA A 235 -23.13 20.29 4.63
N GLY A 236 -22.52 19.72 5.66
CA GLY A 236 -23.22 19.02 6.74
C GLY A 236 -23.56 17.55 6.45
N GLN A 237 -23.35 17.06 5.23
CA GLN A 237 -23.49 15.63 4.92
C GLN A 237 -22.24 14.84 5.35
N PRO A 238 -22.36 13.53 5.63
CA PRO A 238 -21.21 12.67 5.92
C PRO A 238 -20.16 12.74 4.82
N SER A 239 -18.90 13.01 5.20
CA SER A 239 -17.78 13.06 4.26
C SER A 239 -17.29 11.67 3.82
N GLY A 240 -17.63 10.64 4.60
CA GLY A 240 -17.01 9.31 4.51
C GLY A 240 -15.77 9.15 5.40
N LEU A 241 -15.32 10.19 6.11
CA LEU A 241 -14.31 10.06 7.17
C LEU A 241 -14.97 9.72 8.50
N PHE A 242 -14.37 8.78 9.22
CA PHE A 242 -14.80 8.34 10.53
C PHE A 242 -13.65 8.42 11.54
N TYR A 243 -14.00 8.75 12.77
CA TYR A 243 -13.10 8.89 13.90
C TYR A 243 -13.59 8.05 15.08
N SER A 244 -12.66 7.47 15.83
CA SER A 244 -12.94 6.80 17.09
C SER A 244 -11.86 7.13 18.11
N PRO A 245 -12.21 7.58 19.33
CA PRO A 245 -11.26 7.84 20.42
C PRO A 245 -10.93 6.60 21.26
N ASP A 246 -11.53 5.44 20.98
CA ASP A 246 -11.55 4.26 21.86
C ASP A 246 -11.37 2.94 21.11
N ARG A 247 -10.48 2.93 20.11
CA ARG A 247 -10.11 1.76 19.29
C ARG A 247 -11.32 1.15 18.57
N GLY A 248 -12.16 2.00 17.99
CA GLY A 248 -13.31 1.61 17.17
C GLY A 248 -14.55 1.19 17.96
N ALA A 249 -14.59 1.43 19.28
CA ALA A 249 -15.77 1.06 20.10
C ALA A 249 -16.91 2.09 19.99
N SER A 250 -16.58 3.36 19.80
CA SER A 250 -17.49 4.43 19.40
C SER A 250 -17.01 5.05 18.10
N VAL A 251 -17.96 5.49 17.27
CA VAL A 251 -17.67 6.02 15.93
C VAL A 251 -18.35 7.38 15.77
N GLU A 252 -17.57 8.37 15.35
CA GLU A 252 -18.02 9.68 14.92
C GLU A 252 -17.84 9.79 13.41
N SER A 253 -18.92 10.08 12.67
CA SER A 253 -18.83 10.42 11.25
C SER A 253 -18.59 11.92 11.10
N ILE A 254 -17.55 12.28 10.33
CA ILE A 254 -17.18 13.68 10.11
C ILE A 254 -18.02 14.24 8.97
N ALA A 255 -18.75 15.31 9.24
CA ALA A 255 -19.49 16.03 8.20
C ALA A 255 -18.54 16.84 7.32
N THR A 256 -18.81 16.89 6.01
CA THR A 256 -18.07 17.75 5.10
C THR A 256 -18.53 19.21 5.19
N SER A 257 -17.61 20.14 4.96
CA SER A 257 -17.93 21.58 4.84
C SER A 257 -18.36 21.98 3.43
N ALA A 258 -18.03 21.17 2.42
CA ALA A 258 -18.33 21.36 1.00
C ALA A 258 -18.08 20.04 0.22
N PRO A 259 -18.50 19.89 -1.04
CA PRO A 259 -18.24 18.67 -1.80
C PRO A 259 -16.74 18.35 -1.91
N LEU A 260 -16.32 17.20 -1.41
CA LEU A 260 -14.92 16.79 -1.43
C LEU A 260 -14.47 16.31 -2.81
N LEU A 261 -15.38 15.73 -3.59
CA LEU A 261 -15.10 15.16 -4.90
C LEU A 261 -15.56 16.08 -6.03
N VAL A 262 -14.75 16.13 -7.09
CA VAL A 262 -15.15 16.65 -8.41
C VAL A 262 -15.62 15.52 -9.32
N ASP A 263 -16.35 15.85 -10.37
CA ASP A 263 -16.79 14.87 -11.38
C ASP A 263 -15.92 14.92 -12.65
N LEU A 264 -16.19 13.99 -13.57
CA LEU A 264 -15.51 13.93 -14.86
C LEU A 264 -15.71 15.20 -15.71
N ALA A 265 -16.79 15.97 -15.51
CA ALA A 265 -17.01 17.20 -16.24
C ALA A 265 -15.97 18.27 -15.84
N TYR A 266 -15.68 18.39 -14.54
CA TYR A 266 -14.58 19.23 -14.05
C TYR A 266 -13.23 18.84 -14.68
N ALA A 267 -12.90 17.53 -14.69
CA ALA A 267 -11.64 17.06 -15.28
C ALA A 267 -11.53 17.35 -16.79
N ARG A 268 -12.66 17.36 -17.51
CA ARG A 268 -12.71 17.70 -18.95
C ARG A 268 -12.38 19.16 -19.24
N GLU A 269 -12.63 20.07 -18.31
CA GLU A 269 -12.27 21.48 -18.45
C GLU A 269 -10.77 21.72 -18.34
N LEU A 270 -10.03 20.79 -17.69
CA LEU A 270 -8.59 20.89 -17.48
C LEU A 270 -7.76 20.17 -18.55
N ALA A 271 -8.36 19.24 -19.30
CA ALA A 271 -7.66 18.46 -20.31
C ALA A 271 -7.68 19.11 -21.70
N PRO A 272 -6.77 18.73 -22.61
CA PRO A 272 -6.85 19.13 -24.00
C PRO A 272 -8.16 18.70 -24.68
N ASN A 273 -8.63 19.49 -25.64
CA ASN A 273 -9.82 19.15 -26.43
C ASN A 273 -9.58 17.89 -27.29
N GLY A 274 -10.63 17.06 -27.44
CA GLY A 274 -10.62 15.91 -28.35
C GLY A 274 -9.88 14.67 -27.84
N VAL A 275 -9.55 14.60 -26.55
CA VAL A 275 -8.94 13.41 -25.93
C VAL A 275 -9.96 12.29 -25.70
N SER A 276 -9.47 11.05 -25.65
CA SER A 276 -10.24 9.89 -25.20
C SER A 276 -10.09 9.71 -23.70
N TRP A 277 -11.20 9.46 -23.00
CA TRP A 277 -11.23 9.21 -21.55
C TRP A 277 -11.38 7.73 -21.20
N GLY A 278 -11.66 6.88 -22.20
CA GLY A 278 -12.11 5.50 -21.98
C GLY A 278 -13.30 5.39 -21.01
N ASP A 279 -13.54 4.17 -20.55
CA ASP A 279 -14.61 3.87 -19.58
C ASP A 279 -14.08 3.76 -18.12
N TYR A 280 -12.75 3.81 -17.95
CA TYR A 280 -12.06 3.53 -16.68
C TYR A 280 -12.36 4.54 -15.56
N ASN A 281 -12.61 5.80 -15.91
CA ASN A 281 -12.68 6.88 -14.91
C ASN A 281 -13.96 6.88 -14.07
N GLY A 282 -15.02 6.18 -14.48
CA GLY A 282 -16.32 6.30 -13.82
C GLY A 282 -16.77 7.76 -13.67
N LYS A 283 -17.44 8.09 -12.56
CA LYS A 283 -17.90 9.46 -12.27
C LYS A 283 -16.83 10.35 -11.64
N HIS A 284 -16.02 9.80 -10.75
CA HIS A 284 -15.12 10.56 -9.87
C HIS A 284 -13.64 10.21 -10.05
N GLY A 285 -13.28 9.45 -11.08
CA GLY A 285 -11.90 8.99 -11.28
C GLY A 285 -11.49 7.99 -10.19
N GLN A 286 -10.19 7.69 -10.16
CA GLN A 286 -9.59 6.94 -9.05
C GLN A 286 -9.40 7.87 -7.86
N ILE A 287 -9.84 7.47 -6.67
CA ILE A 287 -9.79 8.28 -5.45
C ILE A 287 -8.77 7.69 -4.46
N LYS A 288 -7.92 8.55 -3.90
CA LYS A 288 -7.07 8.23 -2.75
C LYS A 288 -7.29 9.27 -1.66
N ALA A 289 -7.69 8.83 -0.47
CA ALA A 289 -7.96 9.72 0.66
C ALA A 289 -7.01 9.45 1.82
N HIS A 290 -6.49 10.53 2.41
CA HIS A 290 -5.52 10.50 3.50
C HIS A 290 -5.98 11.41 4.62
N VAL A 291 -5.57 11.07 5.84
CA VAL A 291 -5.79 11.87 7.06
C VAL A 291 -4.52 11.82 7.91
N ALA A 292 -4.14 12.96 8.48
CA ALA A 292 -3.06 13.07 9.44
C ALA A 292 -3.53 13.86 10.65
N GLN A 293 -3.44 13.28 11.84
CA GLN A 293 -3.73 13.98 13.09
C GLN A 293 -2.47 14.73 13.53
N LEU A 294 -2.53 16.06 13.48
CA LEU A 294 -1.39 16.92 13.73
C LEU A 294 -1.15 17.08 15.22
N ASP A 295 -2.21 17.19 16.01
CA ASP A 295 -2.17 17.24 17.46
C ASP A 295 -3.54 16.83 18.04
N ALA A 296 -3.76 17.02 19.33
CA ALA A 296 -4.99 16.64 20.01
C ALA A 296 -6.25 17.41 19.53
N GLU A 297 -6.06 18.56 18.87
CA GLU A 297 -7.13 19.47 18.46
C GLU A 297 -7.17 19.71 16.95
N ARG A 298 -6.12 19.35 16.21
CA ARG A 298 -6.00 19.56 14.75
C ARG A 298 -5.68 18.27 14.02
N ALA A 299 -6.35 18.08 12.89
CA ALA A 299 -6.01 17.10 11.87
C ALA A 299 -6.16 17.72 10.48
N ALA A 300 -5.67 17.06 9.44
CA ALA A 300 -5.82 17.51 8.07
C ALA A 300 -6.14 16.32 7.15
N ILE A 301 -6.91 16.59 6.11
CA ILE A 301 -7.30 15.60 5.10
C ILE A 301 -6.84 16.00 3.71
N TRP A 302 -6.59 14.99 2.89
CA TRP A 302 -6.33 15.14 1.45
C TRP A 302 -7.10 14.07 0.70
N VAL A 303 -8.00 14.48 -0.19
CA VAL A 303 -8.76 13.60 -1.09
C VAL A 303 -8.31 13.88 -2.51
N SER A 304 -7.54 12.97 -3.07
CA SER A 304 -6.91 13.09 -4.39
C SER A 304 -7.66 12.26 -5.42
N GLN A 305 -7.91 12.83 -6.59
CA GLN A 305 -8.60 12.22 -7.70
C GLN A 305 -7.71 12.20 -8.94
N THR A 306 -7.62 11.05 -9.59
CA THR A 306 -6.89 10.86 -10.85
C THR A 306 -7.86 10.48 -11.96
N PHE A 307 -7.85 11.26 -13.04
CA PHE A 307 -8.63 11.00 -14.25
C PHE A 307 -7.67 10.74 -15.40
N ARG A 308 -7.67 9.51 -15.93
CA ARG A 308 -6.79 9.09 -17.02
C ARG A 308 -7.36 9.49 -18.37
N TYR A 309 -6.53 9.96 -19.29
CA TYR A 309 -6.93 10.23 -20.67
C TYR A 309 -5.81 9.88 -21.65
N GLY A 310 -6.15 9.76 -22.93
CA GLY A 310 -5.23 9.42 -24.00
C GLY A 310 -5.63 10.07 -25.33
N PRO A 311 -4.85 9.82 -26.40
CA PRO A 311 -5.22 10.30 -27.73
C PRO A 311 -6.55 9.67 -28.20
N PRO A 312 -7.36 10.36 -29.03
CA PRO A 312 -8.69 9.90 -29.45
C PRO A 312 -8.72 8.51 -30.11
N GLU A 313 -7.65 8.12 -30.79
CA GLU A 313 -7.48 6.80 -31.42
C GLU A 313 -6.38 5.96 -30.73
N GLY A 314 -5.90 6.41 -29.57
CA GLY A 314 -4.87 5.73 -28.80
C GLY A 314 -5.40 4.48 -28.11
N ARG A 315 -4.58 3.44 -28.05
CA ARG A 315 -4.89 2.20 -27.33
C ARG A 315 -4.82 2.36 -25.80
N TYR A 316 -4.09 3.35 -25.30
CA TYR A 316 -3.75 3.51 -23.88
C TYR A 316 -4.06 4.91 -23.36
N LEU A 317 -4.48 4.99 -22.09
CA LEU A 317 -4.68 6.25 -21.36
C LEU A 317 -3.39 6.61 -20.61
N THR A 318 -2.48 7.32 -21.28
CA THR A 318 -1.14 7.59 -20.77
C THR A 318 -0.99 8.91 -20.03
N ASN A 319 -1.99 9.79 -20.09
CA ASN A 319 -1.98 11.10 -19.43
C ASN A 319 -3.00 11.14 -18.28
N SER A 320 -2.90 12.16 -17.43
CA SER A 320 -3.76 12.28 -16.25
C SER A 320 -4.09 13.72 -15.92
N VAL A 321 -5.34 13.96 -15.51
CA VAL A 321 -5.74 15.14 -14.75
C VAL A 321 -5.76 14.74 -13.28
N LEU A 322 -5.05 15.50 -12.45
CA LEU A 322 -4.92 15.28 -11.01
C LEU A 322 -5.60 16.43 -10.27
N VAL A 323 -6.41 16.12 -9.27
CA VAL A 323 -7.09 17.12 -8.42
C VAL A 323 -7.00 16.67 -6.98
N THR A 324 -6.56 17.54 -6.07
CA THR A 324 -6.56 17.28 -4.63
C THR A 324 -7.44 18.28 -3.91
N THR A 325 -8.42 17.79 -3.16
CA THR A 325 -9.18 18.57 -2.18
C THR A 325 -8.57 18.37 -0.79
N GLN A 326 -8.31 19.46 -0.07
CA GLN A 326 -7.72 19.48 1.26
C GLN A 326 -8.63 20.24 2.24
N ALA A 327 -8.67 19.83 3.50
CA ALA A 327 -9.28 20.60 4.58
C ALA A 327 -8.57 20.36 5.93
N GLU A 328 -8.56 21.38 6.78
CA GLU A 328 -8.21 21.24 8.19
C GLU A 328 -9.43 20.74 8.97
N LEU A 329 -9.22 19.86 9.93
CA LEU A 329 -10.18 19.43 10.94
C LEU A 329 -9.79 20.05 12.28
N ARG A 330 -10.77 20.61 12.99
CA ARG A 330 -10.57 21.13 14.35
C ARG A 330 -11.49 20.46 15.34
N ARG A 331 -10.97 20.18 16.53
CA ARG A 331 -11.74 19.60 17.61
C ARG A 331 -12.33 20.70 18.48
N GLU A 332 -13.62 20.92 18.35
CA GLU A 332 -14.36 21.96 19.09
C GLU A 332 -15.50 21.32 19.88
N GLY A 333 -15.59 21.63 21.19
CA GLY A 333 -16.61 21.03 22.06
C GLY A 333 -16.51 19.51 22.14
N GLY A 334 -15.30 18.95 21.96
CA GLY A 334 -15.03 17.51 21.98
C GLY A 334 -15.33 16.77 20.68
N ARG A 335 -15.83 17.46 19.64
CA ARG A 335 -16.18 16.88 18.33
C ARG A 335 -15.29 17.44 17.23
N TRP A 336 -15.03 16.63 16.22
CA TRP A 336 -14.25 17.06 15.06
C TRP A 336 -15.13 17.77 14.03
N GLN A 337 -14.66 18.92 13.57
CA GLN A 337 -15.35 19.75 12.59
C GLN A 337 -14.43 20.03 11.40
N MET A 338 -14.94 19.83 10.20
CA MET A 338 -14.20 20.14 8.98
C MET A 338 -14.29 21.64 8.67
N GLY A 339 -13.13 22.27 8.51
CA GLY A 339 -12.99 23.64 8.05
C GLY A 339 -13.22 23.78 6.53
N PRO A 340 -13.05 24.99 5.97
CA PRO A 340 -13.18 25.22 4.54
C PRO A 340 -12.24 24.34 3.70
N ILE A 341 -12.72 23.90 2.53
CA ILE A 341 -11.91 23.12 1.60
C ILE A 341 -11.02 24.02 0.73
N ARG A 342 -9.81 23.55 0.40
CA ARG A 342 -8.91 24.09 -0.63
C ARG A 342 -8.74 23.05 -1.73
N ARG A 343 -8.88 23.44 -2.99
CA ARG A 343 -8.66 22.55 -4.14
C ARG A 343 -7.40 22.95 -4.89
N THR A 344 -6.59 21.97 -5.24
CA THR A 344 -5.35 22.13 -6.01
C THR A 344 -5.41 21.21 -7.22
N ASP A 345 -5.36 21.81 -8.42
CA ASP A 345 -5.27 21.08 -9.67
C ASP A 345 -3.79 20.77 -10.00
N GLY A 346 -3.54 19.68 -10.74
CA GLY A 346 -2.20 19.28 -11.19
C GLY A 346 -1.37 18.52 -10.16
N MET A 347 -1.95 18.10 -9.03
CA MET A 347 -1.23 17.32 -8.01
C MET A 347 -2.16 16.34 -7.31
N ALA A 348 -1.66 15.14 -7.03
CA ALA A 348 -2.34 14.11 -6.26
C ALA A 348 -1.42 13.58 -5.15
N VAL A 349 -1.96 13.43 -3.94
CA VAL A 349 -1.27 12.75 -2.84
C VAL A 349 -1.41 11.23 -3.06
N GLU A 350 -0.36 10.61 -3.58
CA GLU A 350 -0.33 9.18 -3.87
C GLU A 350 -0.25 8.35 -2.57
N ARG A 351 0.56 8.83 -1.63
CA ARG A 351 0.81 8.20 -0.33
C ARG A 351 1.12 9.25 0.72
N LEU A 352 0.76 8.98 1.97
CA LEU A 352 1.03 9.83 3.11
C LEU A 352 1.38 8.94 4.31
N GLU A 353 2.49 9.26 4.98
CA GLU A 353 2.90 8.61 6.23
C GLU A 353 3.20 9.67 7.29
N GLN A 354 2.97 9.29 8.55
CA GLN A 354 3.22 10.12 9.72
C GLN A 354 3.99 9.30 10.76
N ASN A 355 5.05 9.88 11.34
CA ASN A 355 5.85 9.21 12.36
C ASN A 355 5.44 9.66 13.76
N THR A 356 6.03 9.03 14.78
CA THR A 356 5.72 9.31 16.19
C THR A 356 6.12 10.71 16.65
N ASP A 357 7.06 11.38 15.96
CA ASP A 357 7.41 12.78 16.20
C ASP A 357 6.45 13.78 15.53
N GLY A 358 5.44 13.27 14.82
CA GLY A 358 4.43 14.05 14.13
C GLY A 358 4.91 14.67 12.82
N ARG A 359 6.06 14.24 12.28
CA ARG A 359 6.49 14.57 10.91
C ARG A 359 5.56 13.86 9.93
N VAL A 360 5.17 14.56 8.87
CA VAL A 360 4.29 14.02 7.82
C VAL A 360 5.01 14.14 6.48
N ILE A 361 5.17 13.01 5.80
CA ILE A 361 5.79 12.92 4.48
C ILE A 361 4.78 12.37 3.49
N ALA A 362 4.73 12.96 2.30
CA ALA A 362 3.90 12.52 1.21
C ALA A 362 4.70 12.18 -0.04
N VAL A 363 4.16 11.24 -0.82
CA VAL A 363 4.53 11.02 -2.22
C VAL A 363 3.47 11.71 -3.07
N LEU A 364 3.90 12.65 -3.91
CA LEU A 364 3.03 13.49 -4.72
C LEU A 364 3.21 13.17 -6.20
N ASP A 365 2.11 12.84 -6.87
CA ASP A 365 2.08 12.73 -8.32
C ASP A 365 1.85 14.10 -8.95
N HIS A 366 2.55 14.36 -10.04
CA HIS A 366 2.45 15.59 -10.83
C HIS A 366 2.54 15.23 -12.32
N PRO A 367 1.65 15.73 -13.20
CA PRO A 367 1.60 15.32 -14.61
C PRO A 367 2.87 15.67 -15.39
N ASP A 368 3.57 16.74 -15.00
CA ASP A 368 4.81 17.19 -15.63
C ASP A 368 6.08 16.47 -15.11
N GLU A 369 5.92 15.54 -14.16
CA GLU A 369 7.04 14.83 -13.54
C GLU A 369 7.03 13.35 -13.88
N SER A 370 8.15 12.85 -14.40
CA SER A 370 8.32 11.43 -14.72
C SER A 370 8.42 10.55 -13.47
N ARG A 371 8.80 11.13 -12.33
CA ARG A 371 8.94 10.44 -11.05
C ARG A 371 8.21 11.24 -9.98
N SER A 372 7.42 10.56 -9.17
CA SER A 372 6.66 11.22 -8.09
C SER A 372 7.61 11.96 -7.14
N LEU A 373 7.12 13.09 -6.63
CA LEU A 373 7.86 13.98 -5.75
C LEU A 373 7.73 13.49 -4.30
N ILE A 374 8.77 13.72 -3.50
CA ILE A 374 8.72 13.55 -2.04
C ILE A 374 8.57 14.91 -1.41
N ALA A 375 7.66 15.04 -0.46
CA ALA A 375 7.39 16.30 0.21
C ALA A 375 7.16 16.14 1.70
N GLU A 376 7.68 17.08 2.49
CA GLU A 376 7.34 17.25 3.89
C GLU A 376 6.21 18.26 4.05
N LEU A 377 5.28 18.00 4.97
CA LEU A 377 4.22 18.94 5.31
C LEU A 377 4.74 20.03 6.25
N ASP A 378 4.59 21.30 5.86
CA ASP A 378 4.54 22.40 6.83
C ASP A 378 3.22 22.29 7.60
N ARG A 379 3.29 21.91 8.88
CA ARG A 379 2.12 21.60 9.71
C ARG A 379 1.29 22.82 10.09
N ASP A 380 1.86 24.02 10.02
CA ASP A 380 1.16 25.25 10.37
C ASP A 380 0.50 25.89 9.15
N ALA A 381 1.20 25.88 8.01
CA ALA A 381 0.66 26.39 6.74
C ALA A 381 -0.21 25.35 6.00
N LEU A 382 -0.06 24.07 6.33
CA LEU A 382 -0.62 22.93 5.60
C LEU A 382 -0.19 22.91 4.12
N GLU A 383 1.08 23.23 3.87
CA GLU A 383 1.69 23.28 2.54
C GLU A 383 2.81 22.26 2.39
N TRP A 384 2.97 21.75 1.17
CA TRP A 384 3.97 20.75 0.85
C TRP A 384 5.30 21.41 0.49
N LYS A 385 6.37 21.01 1.16
CA LYS A 385 7.75 21.36 0.84
C LYS A 385 8.45 20.19 0.17
N ILE A 386 8.73 20.31 -1.13
CA ILE A 386 9.44 19.27 -1.89
C ILE A 386 10.86 19.08 -1.33
N THR A 387 11.19 17.83 -1.01
CA THR A 387 12.52 17.41 -0.55
C THR A 387 13.30 16.67 -1.63
N GLY A 388 12.61 15.93 -2.52
CA GLY A 388 13.26 15.19 -3.59
C GLY A 388 12.29 14.49 -4.53
N LYS A 389 12.79 13.48 -5.23
CA LYS A 389 12.04 12.64 -6.19
C LYS A 389 12.23 11.18 -5.83
N LEU A 390 11.26 10.33 -6.17
CA LEU A 390 11.43 8.89 -6.04
C LEU A 390 12.69 8.42 -6.79
N PRO A 391 13.44 7.45 -6.22
CA PRO A 391 14.61 6.88 -6.88
C PRO A 391 14.20 5.99 -8.05
N SER A 392 15.17 5.67 -8.91
CA SER A 392 14.98 4.74 -10.03
C SER A 392 16.18 3.82 -10.16
N PRO A 393 15.96 2.50 -10.37
CA PRO A 393 17.05 1.55 -10.66
C PRO A 393 17.71 1.81 -12.02
N PHE A 394 17.08 2.59 -12.90
CA PHE A 394 17.63 2.96 -14.20
C PHE A 394 18.47 4.24 -14.16
N TRP A 395 18.55 4.93 -13.01
CA TRP A 395 19.33 6.15 -12.90
C TRP A 395 20.78 5.94 -13.38
N PRO A 396 21.34 6.86 -14.21
CA PRO A 396 20.83 8.18 -14.59
C PRO A 396 19.98 8.24 -15.87
N LEU A 397 19.52 7.10 -16.39
CA LEU A 397 18.65 7.10 -17.56
C LEU A 397 17.26 7.69 -17.21
N PRO A 398 16.63 8.42 -18.15
CA PRO A 398 15.28 8.93 -17.95
C PRO A 398 14.30 7.75 -17.89
N SER A 399 13.64 7.58 -16.76
CA SER A 399 12.65 6.54 -16.52
C SER A 399 11.47 7.13 -15.77
N SER A 400 10.29 6.53 -15.95
CA SER A 400 9.19 6.77 -15.02
C SER A 400 9.33 5.87 -13.79
N SER A 401 8.94 6.37 -12.63
CA SER A 401 8.98 5.62 -11.37
C SER A 401 7.73 5.92 -10.56
N GLY A 402 6.97 4.86 -10.26
CA GLY A 402 5.85 4.91 -9.33
C GLY A 402 6.15 4.09 -8.07
N LEU A 403 5.19 4.09 -7.15
CA LEU A 403 5.33 3.47 -5.84
C LEU A 403 4.59 2.13 -5.76
N ARG A 404 5.21 1.13 -5.13
CA ARG A 404 4.53 -0.08 -4.65
C ARG A 404 4.20 0.06 -3.18
N GLU A 405 5.22 0.36 -2.39
CA GLU A 405 5.12 0.48 -0.93
C GLU A 405 5.99 1.63 -0.46
N PHE A 406 5.56 2.27 0.61
CA PHE A 406 6.28 3.36 1.24
C PHE A 406 6.03 3.32 2.72
N TYR A 407 7.11 3.41 3.47
CA TYR A 407 7.08 3.40 4.93
C TYR A 407 7.91 4.55 5.45
N MET A 408 7.55 5.03 6.63
CA MET A 408 8.30 6.03 7.35
C MET A 408 8.54 5.55 8.76
N GLY A 409 9.80 5.55 9.16
CA GLY A 409 10.20 5.25 10.52
C GLY A 409 10.42 6.52 11.34
N ARG A 410 11.18 6.39 12.41
CA ARG A 410 11.61 7.51 13.23
C ARG A 410 12.55 8.43 12.45
N ASN A 411 13.52 7.88 11.72
CA ASN A 411 14.55 8.68 11.04
C ASN A 411 14.68 8.39 9.53
N VAL A 412 13.99 7.36 9.03
CA VAL A 412 14.18 6.91 7.65
C VAL A 412 12.87 6.83 6.86
N LEU A 413 12.98 6.96 5.55
CA LEU A 413 11.96 6.58 4.58
C LEU A 413 12.40 5.30 3.88
N LEU A 414 11.46 4.38 3.65
CA LEU A 414 11.64 3.23 2.78
C LEU A 414 10.72 3.37 1.58
N ALA A 415 11.25 3.22 0.37
CA ALA A 415 10.48 3.24 -0.87
C ALA A 415 10.73 1.98 -1.69
N ASN A 416 9.67 1.23 -1.95
CA ASN A 416 9.66 0.16 -2.94
C ASN A 416 9.09 0.71 -4.25
N THR A 417 9.95 0.82 -5.27
CA THR A 417 9.62 1.49 -6.53
C THR A 417 9.39 0.48 -7.64
N MET A 418 8.43 0.79 -8.53
CA MET A 418 8.29 0.13 -9.82
C MET A 418 8.59 1.16 -10.91
N SER A 419 9.65 0.92 -11.68
CA SER A 419 10.12 1.86 -12.69
C SER A 419 10.02 1.27 -14.09
N HIS A 420 9.80 2.14 -15.08
CA HIS A 420 9.76 1.81 -16.49
C HIS A 420 10.74 2.67 -17.26
N TYR A 421 11.59 2.03 -18.06
CA TYR A 421 12.48 2.68 -19.00
C TYR A 421 12.01 2.37 -20.42
N GLU A 422 11.73 3.41 -21.20
CA GLU A 422 11.45 3.29 -22.63
C GLU A 422 12.76 3.32 -23.42
N VAL A 423 13.00 2.27 -24.20
CA VAL A 423 14.16 2.17 -25.08
C VAL A 423 13.95 3.13 -26.25
N PRO A 424 14.88 4.06 -26.51
CA PRO A 424 14.76 4.98 -27.63
C PRO A 424 14.65 4.24 -28.97
N LEU A 425 13.75 4.70 -29.84
CA LEU A 425 13.50 4.09 -31.15
C LEU A 425 14.74 4.01 -32.07
N TRP A 426 15.75 4.86 -31.86
CA TRP A 426 16.99 4.77 -32.63
C TRP A 426 17.89 3.58 -32.21
N LEU A 427 17.68 3.02 -31.01
CA LEU A 427 18.33 1.80 -30.52
C LEU A 427 17.51 0.55 -30.87
N TYR A 428 16.19 0.67 -30.93
CA TYR A 428 15.26 -0.40 -31.30
C TYR A 428 14.17 0.17 -32.23
N PRO A 429 14.43 0.19 -33.56
CA PRO A 429 13.50 0.78 -34.52
C PRO A 429 12.36 -0.19 -34.80
N ASP A 430 11.29 -0.07 -34.02
CA ASP A 430 10.01 -0.77 -34.17
C ASP A 430 8.86 0.25 -34.21
N GLU A 431 7.64 -0.18 -34.51
CA GLU A 431 6.47 0.73 -34.55
C GLU A 431 6.11 1.27 -33.15
N GLU A 432 6.40 0.52 -32.08
CA GLU A 432 6.23 0.92 -30.68
C GLU A 432 7.57 0.83 -29.92
N PRO A 433 7.85 1.78 -29.00
CA PRO A 433 9.06 1.74 -28.19
C PRO A 433 9.04 0.52 -27.26
N ALA A 434 10.13 -0.27 -27.26
CA ALA A 434 10.31 -1.33 -26.27
C ALA A 434 10.46 -0.73 -24.86
N SER A 435 9.92 -1.39 -23.84
CA SER A 435 10.05 -0.95 -22.44
C SER A 435 10.64 -2.03 -21.56
N VAL A 436 11.40 -1.59 -20.56
CA VAL A 436 11.98 -2.45 -19.51
C VAL A 436 11.42 -1.99 -18.17
N SER A 437 10.78 -2.90 -17.45
CA SER A 437 10.34 -2.68 -16.07
C SER A 437 11.28 -3.36 -15.07
N ALA A 438 11.50 -2.68 -13.95
CA ALA A 438 12.30 -3.17 -12.82
C ALA A 438 11.73 -2.64 -11.51
N ASN A 439 11.91 -3.41 -10.44
CA ASN A 439 11.61 -2.96 -9.08
C ASN A 439 12.91 -2.77 -8.31
N ALA A 440 12.87 -1.91 -7.28
CA ALA A 440 13.98 -1.79 -6.35
C ALA A 440 13.50 -1.13 -5.05
N VAL A 441 14.12 -1.57 -3.95
CA VAL A 441 13.89 -1.03 -2.61
C VAL A 441 15.01 -0.05 -2.28
N TYR A 442 14.62 1.12 -1.78
CA TYR A 442 15.53 2.17 -1.35
C TYR A 442 15.18 2.65 0.03
N TYR A 443 16.17 3.21 0.71
CA TYR A 443 15.96 3.98 1.92
C TYR A 443 16.63 5.34 1.85
N SER A 444 16.11 6.27 2.65
CA SER A 444 16.61 7.63 2.81
C SER A 444 16.59 8.02 4.28
N ASP A 445 17.69 8.58 4.78
CA ASP A 445 17.85 9.18 6.12
C ASP A 445 17.84 10.72 6.08
N ASP A 446 17.53 11.30 4.92
CA ASP A 446 17.47 12.75 4.67
C ASP A 446 16.11 13.17 4.07
N TRP A 447 15.07 12.41 4.43
CA TRP A 447 13.67 12.67 4.09
C TRP A 447 13.39 12.76 2.58
N GLY A 448 14.08 11.93 1.81
CA GLY A 448 13.89 11.75 0.36
C GLY A 448 14.78 12.63 -0.51
N SER A 449 15.72 13.38 0.08
CA SER A 449 16.67 14.21 -0.67
C SER A 449 17.71 13.36 -1.41
N SER A 450 18.11 12.24 -0.81
CA SER A 450 18.96 11.21 -1.42
C SER A 450 18.49 9.80 -1.03
N TRP A 451 18.89 8.82 -1.85
CA TRP A 451 18.41 7.45 -1.74
C TRP A 451 19.55 6.45 -1.86
N ARG A 452 19.52 5.42 -1.02
CA ARG A 452 20.43 4.28 -1.05
C ARG A 452 19.64 3.02 -1.34
N ARG A 453 20.10 2.24 -2.31
CA ARG A 453 19.46 0.99 -2.70
C ARG A 453 19.76 -0.11 -1.69
N LEU A 454 18.76 -0.92 -1.33
CA LEU A 454 18.93 -2.11 -0.51
C LEU A 454 19.09 -3.36 -1.38
N ASP A 455 19.86 -4.33 -0.89
CA ASP A 455 19.97 -5.66 -1.50
C ASP A 455 18.75 -6.51 -1.12
N ILE A 456 17.58 -6.10 -1.61
CA ILE A 456 16.29 -6.76 -1.47
C ILE A 456 15.67 -6.79 -2.87
N ALA A 457 15.12 -7.94 -3.24
CA ALA A 457 14.32 -8.02 -4.46
C ALA A 457 13.08 -7.10 -4.33
N GLY A 458 12.85 -6.22 -5.30
CA GLY A 458 11.82 -5.19 -5.19
C GLY A 458 10.39 -5.71 -5.32
N TYR A 459 10.17 -6.81 -6.05
CA TYR A 459 8.85 -7.43 -6.13
C TYR A 459 8.65 -8.43 -4.98
N LEU A 460 7.71 -8.14 -4.07
CA LEU A 460 7.32 -8.98 -2.92
C LEU A 460 8.46 -9.36 -1.95
N GLY A 461 9.65 -8.76 -2.08
CA GLY A 461 10.78 -9.05 -1.20
C GLY A 461 10.70 -8.37 0.15
N VAL A 462 10.08 -7.18 0.24
CA VAL A 462 9.78 -6.52 1.50
C VAL A 462 8.58 -7.23 2.14
N LEU A 463 8.75 -7.67 3.38
CA LEU A 463 7.68 -8.28 4.17
C LEU A 463 7.02 -7.27 5.10
N GLY A 464 7.71 -6.21 5.50
CA GLY A 464 7.15 -5.21 6.40
C GLY A 464 8.20 -4.27 6.95
N PHE A 465 7.78 -3.37 7.83
CA PHE A 465 8.65 -2.33 8.37
C PHE A 465 8.29 -2.07 9.83
N ASP A 466 9.31 -2.01 10.68
CA ASP A 466 9.24 -1.57 12.08
C ASP A 466 9.58 -0.09 12.14
N GLU A 467 8.54 0.72 12.22
CA GLU A 467 8.64 2.18 12.24
C GLU A 467 9.36 2.73 13.48
N THR A 468 9.40 1.97 14.58
CA THR A 468 9.99 2.42 15.84
C THR A 468 11.50 2.27 15.86
N HIS A 469 12.01 1.25 15.16
CA HIS A 469 13.43 0.89 15.12
C HIS A 469 14.08 1.08 13.75
N ASP A 470 13.40 1.76 12.81
CA ASP A 470 13.91 2.02 11.46
C ASP A 470 14.39 0.73 10.76
N ARG A 471 13.61 -0.35 10.89
CA ARG A 471 14.02 -1.70 10.45
C ARG A 471 13.08 -2.25 9.40
N VAL A 472 13.62 -2.71 8.28
CA VAL A 472 12.85 -3.39 7.22
C VAL A 472 12.96 -4.91 7.36
N PHE A 473 11.83 -5.59 7.28
CA PHE A 473 11.74 -7.05 7.23
C PHE A 473 11.66 -7.51 5.77
N TRP A 474 12.38 -8.57 5.43
CA TRP A 474 12.43 -9.09 4.07
C TRP A 474 12.67 -10.60 4.04
N ALA A 475 12.42 -11.23 2.89
CA ALA A 475 12.75 -12.64 2.68
C ALA A 475 13.53 -12.85 1.38
N ARG A 476 14.36 -13.89 1.37
CA ARG A 476 15.13 -14.26 0.19
C ARG A 476 14.26 -15.03 -0.80
N GLY A 477 13.87 -14.35 -1.87
CA GLY A 477 13.04 -14.88 -2.94
C GLY A 477 11.58 -15.07 -2.54
N ASN A 478 10.73 -15.30 -3.53
CA ASN A 478 9.30 -15.48 -3.31
C ASN A 478 9.03 -16.85 -2.69
N TRP A 479 7.88 -16.99 -2.04
CA TRP A 479 7.50 -18.24 -1.39
C TRP A 479 7.37 -19.41 -2.37
N TYR A 480 6.99 -19.13 -3.64
CA TYR A 480 6.79 -20.15 -4.68
C TYR A 480 8.06 -20.54 -5.45
N ASP A 481 9.13 -19.74 -5.40
CA ASP A 481 10.39 -20.00 -6.13
C ASP A 481 11.60 -20.24 -5.21
N SER A 482 11.47 -19.97 -3.91
CA SER A 482 12.52 -20.13 -2.91
C SER A 482 12.13 -21.17 -1.86
N ARG A 483 13.14 -21.92 -1.38
CA ARG A 483 13.02 -22.83 -0.22
C ARG A 483 13.53 -22.21 1.07
N ASP A 484 13.95 -20.95 1.04
CA ASP A 484 14.45 -20.26 2.23
C ASP A 484 13.27 -20.01 3.19
N LEU A 485 13.37 -20.51 4.43
CA LEU A 485 12.38 -20.30 5.48
C LEU A 485 12.70 -19.06 6.33
N GLY A 486 13.84 -18.41 6.08
CA GLY A 486 14.30 -17.28 6.87
C GLY A 486 13.51 -16.01 6.59
N VAL A 487 13.23 -15.28 7.67
CA VAL A 487 12.82 -13.87 7.67
C VAL A 487 14.01 -13.07 8.14
N GLN A 488 14.48 -12.17 7.29
CA GLN A 488 15.65 -11.33 7.52
C GLN A 488 15.23 -9.90 7.84
N ALA A 489 16.17 -9.12 8.35
CA ALA A 489 16.00 -7.68 8.54
C ALA A 489 17.26 -6.91 8.18
N TYR A 490 17.07 -5.65 7.78
CA TYR A 490 18.10 -4.63 7.72
C TYR A 490 17.77 -3.51 8.69
N ASP A 491 18.75 -3.07 9.49
CA ASP A 491 18.68 -1.88 10.33
C ASP A 491 19.16 -0.68 9.52
N LEU A 492 18.36 0.39 9.46
CA LEU A 492 18.58 1.51 8.52
C LEU A 492 19.11 2.79 9.18
N ASP A 493 19.27 2.81 10.51
CA ASP A 493 19.74 3.97 11.31
C ASP A 493 21.27 4.05 11.50
#